data_AF-A0A1A9W153-F1
#
_entry.id   AF-A0A1A9W153-F1
#
_cell.length_a   1.000
_cell.length_b   1.000
_cell.length_c   1.000
_cell.angle_alpha   90.00
_cell.angle_beta   90.00
_cell.angle_gamma   90.00
#
_symmetry.space_group_name_H-M   'P 1'
#
loop_
_entity.id
_entity.type
_entity.pdbx_description
1 polymer ?
#
loop_
_entity_poly.entity_id
_entity_poly.type
_entity_poly.pdbx_seq_one_letter_code
_entity_poly.pdbx_strand_id
1 'polypeptide(L)'
;MDRDHFDSQTNPSEWKHVVGAAFLGLLITSSRFRKLILFLFILGIGVLLMKPAETSCKNSLKNILLNAINDKHDSSAVNFINYLQTKHQCCGWDGMKDYRNGEIPESCVDPYRRKAYYPGCKSIFD
;
A
#
# COMPACT_ATOMS: atom_id res chain seq x y z
N MET A 1 -1.49 -62.75 38.57
CA MET A 1 -2.66 -61.93 38.19
C MET A 1 -2.41 -60.55 38.75
N ASP A 2 -2.56 -59.52 37.91
CA ASP A 2 -2.55 -58.05 38.13
C ASP A 2 -1.83 -57.46 36.91
N ARG A 3 -2.48 -57.22 35.77
CA ARG A 3 -3.61 -56.33 35.43
C ARG A 3 -3.43 -54.88 35.92
N ASP A 4 -3.13 -54.05 34.92
CA ASP A 4 -3.61 -52.68 34.73
C ASP A 4 -3.02 -51.58 35.62
N HIS A 5 -1.97 -50.91 35.14
CA HIS A 5 -1.97 -49.44 35.09
C HIS A 5 -0.83 -48.92 34.20
N PHE A 6 -0.98 -49.07 32.88
CA PHE A 6 -0.18 -48.35 31.90
C PHE A 6 -0.91 -47.03 31.58
N ASP A 7 -1.02 -46.15 32.57
CA ASP A 7 -1.51 -44.79 32.36
C ASP A 7 -0.40 -43.97 31.70
N SER A 8 -0.34 -44.13 30.38
CA SER A 8 0.36 -43.22 29.49
C SER A 8 -0.36 -41.87 29.57
N GLN A 9 0.07 -41.04 30.51
CA GLN A 9 -0.22 -39.60 30.57
C GLN A 9 0.28 -38.96 29.27
N THR A 10 -0.55 -39.02 28.23
CA THR A 10 -0.33 -38.34 26.96
C THR A 10 -1.10 -37.02 27.02
N ASN A 11 -0.36 -35.92 26.95
CA ASN A 11 -0.91 -34.58 27.05
C ASN A 11 -1.88 -34.34 25.86
N PRO A 12 -3.15 -34.01 26.09
CA PRO A 12 -4.14 -33.86 25.01
C PRO A 12 -3.80 -32.77 23.99
N SER A 13 -2.88 -31.86 24.32
CA SER A 13 -2.39 -30.79 23.45
C SER A 13 -1.47 -31.28 22.33
N GLU A 14 -0.69 -32.33 22.56
CA GLU A 14 0.25 -32.84 21.55
C GLU A 14 -0.49 -33.53 20.39
N TRP A 15 -1.57 -34.25 20.72
CA TRP A 15 -2.42 -34.89 19.72
C TRP A 15 -3.12 -33.91 18.79
N LYS A 16 -3.40 -32.67 19.22
CA LYS A 16 -4.06 -31.68 18.37
C LYS A 16 -3.20 -31.30 17.16
N HIS A 17 -1.88 -31.18 17.35
CA HIS A 17 -0.96 -30.88 16.26
C HIS A 17 -0.75 -32.07 15.34
N VAL A 18 -0.65 -33.28 15.90
CA VAL A 18 -0.49 -34.53 15.14
C VAL A 18 -1.74 -34.82 14.31
N VAL A 19 -2.93 -34.72 14.90
CA VAL A 19 -4.21 -34.92 14.22
C VAL A 19 -4.43 -33.84 13.16
N GLY A 20 -4.08 -32.58 13.46
CA GLY A 20 -4.14 -31.48 12.49
C GLY A 20 -3.23 -31.71 11.28
N ALA A 21 -1.97 -32.12 11.50
CA ALA A 21 -1.03 -32.41 10.43
C ALA A 21 -1.45 -33.63 9.58
N ALA A 22 -1.97 -34.68 10.20
CA ALA A 22 -2.49 -35.85 9.50
C ALA A 22 -3.71 -35.51 8.64
N PHE A 23 -4.64 -34.70 9.17
CA PHE A 23 -5.78 -34.20 8.40
C PHE A 23 -5.34 -33.34 7.21
N LEU A 24 -4.36 -32.46 7.41
CA LEU A 24 -3.80 -31.64 6.33
C LEU A 24 -3.16 -32.52 5.24
N GLY A 25 -2.40 -33.54 5.64
CA GLY A 25 -1.80 -34.51 4.72
C GLY A 25 -2.83 -35.34 3.94
N LEU A 26 -3.91 -35.77 4.59
CA LEU A 26 -5.04 -36.47 3.95
C LEU A 26 -5.81 -35.57 2.97
N LEU A 27 -6.00 -34.30 3.32
CA LEU A 27 -6.60 -33.30 2.43
C LEU A 27 -5.70 -33.01 1.22
N ILE A 28 -4.38 -33.02 1.38
CA ILE A 28 -3.42 -32.81 0.28
C ILE A 28 -3.33 -34.02 -0.66
N THR A 29 -3.41 -35.24 -0.12
CA THR A 29 -3.36 -36.50 -0.90
C THR A 29 -4.68 -36.79 -1.62
N SER A 30 -5.79 -36.25 -1.14
CA SER A 30 -7.07 -36.31 -1.84
C SER A 30 -7.00 -35.52 -3.16
N SER A 31 -7.10 -36.25 -4.27
CA SER A 31 -7.10 -35.70 -5.63
C SER A 31 -8.20 -34.68 -5.89
N ARG A 32 -9.27 -34.70 -5.09
CA ARG A 32 -10.41 -33.77 -5.16
C ARG A 32 -10.08 -32.40 -4.58
N PHE A 33 -9.31 -32.35 -3.49
CA PHE A 33 -8.95 -31.10 -2.82
C PHE A 33 -7.65 -30.50 -3.35
N ARG A 34 -6.79 -31.27 -4.01
CA ARG A 34 -5.54 -30.77 -4.62
C ARG A 34 -5.75 -29.56 -5.53
N LYS A 35 -6.80 -29.58 -6.37
CA LYS A 35 -7.12 -28.44 -7.25
C LYS A 35 -7.57 -27.21 -6.46
N LEU A 36 -8.34 -27.41 -5.39
CA LEU A 36 -8.84 -26.33 -4.54
C LEU A 36 -7.71 -25.68 -3.72
N ILE A 37 -6.81 -26.50 -3.15
CA ILE A 37 -5.64 -26.04 -2.40
C ILE A 37 -4.70 -25.25 -3.32
N LEU A 38 -4.42 -25.74 -4.54
CA LEU A 38 -3.61 -25.02 -5.51
C LEU A 38 -4.27 -23.70 -5.93
N PHE A 39 -5.58 -23.69 -6.15
CA PHE A 39 -6.32 -22.47 -6.49
C PHE A 39 -6.23 -21.42 -5.37
N LEU A 40 -6.42 -21.81 -4.11
CA LEU A 40 -6.28 -20.93 -2.95
C LEU A 40 -4.84 -20.44 -2.77
N PHE A 41 -3.84 -21.29 -3.02
CA PHE A 41 -2.42 -20.90 -2.97
C PHE A 41 -2.09 -19.86 -4.04
N ILE A 42 -2.57 -20.06 -5.28
CA ILE A 42 -2.39 -19.11 -6.39
C ILE A 42 -3.07 -17.78 -6.08
N LEU A 43 -4.30 -17.80 -5.54
CA LEU A 43 -5.00 -16.58 -5.11
C LEU A 43 -4.25 -15.86 -3.99
N GLY A 44 -3.79 -16.59 -2.97
CA GLY A 44 -3.01 -16.02 -1.86
C GLY A 44 -1.70 -15.38 -2.33
N ILE A 45 -0.96 -16.07 -3.20
CA ILE A 45 0.25 -15.53 -3.83
C ILE A 45 -0.10 -14.32 -4.71
N GLY A 46 -1.20 -14.35 -5.45
CA GLY A 46 -1.67 -13.22 -6.25
C GLY A 46 -1.90 -11.95 -5.42
N VAL A 47 -2.54 -12.10 -4.25
CA VAL A 47 -2.76 -10.98 -3.31
C VAL A 47 -1.45 -10.50 -2.69
N LEU A 48 -0.52 -11.41 -2.37
CA LEU A 48 0.81 -11.06 -1.85
C LEU A 48 1.71 -10.37 -2.88
N LEU A 49 1.58 -10.74 -4.15
CA LEU A 49 2.34 -10.17 -5.27
C LEU A 49 1.71 -8.89 -5.83
N MET A 50 0.45 -8.60 -5.51
CA MET A 50 -0.12 -7.28 -5.72
C MET A 50 0.61 -6.30 -4.81
N LYS A 51 1.70 -5.69 -5.34
CA LYS A 51 2.31 -4.51 -4.73
C LYS A 51 1.21 -3.48 -4.46
N PRO A 52 1.22 -2.80 -3.31
CA PRO A 52 0.25 -1.75 -3.04
C PRO A 52 0.32 -0.73 -4.18
N ALA A 53 -0.85 -0.48 -4.78
CA ALA A 53 -1.04 0.48 -5.88
C ALA A 53 -0.58 1.92 -5.53
N GLU A 54 -0.20 2.15 -4.28
CA GLU A 54 0.38 3.37 -3.74
C GLU A 54 1.55 3.88 -4.58
N THR A 55 2.46 3.00 -5.02
CA THR A 55 3.60 3.42 -5.85
C THR A 55 3.18 3.93 -7.23
N SER A 56 2.10 3.40 -7.80
CA SER A 56 1.59 3.84 -9.09
C SER A 56 0.84 5.17 -8.95
N CYS A 57 0.02 5.33 -7.90
CA CYS A 57 -0.69 6.57 -7.62
C CYS A 57 0.25 7.75 -7.37
N LYS A 58 1.31 7.53 -6.58
CA LYS A 58 2.33 8.55 -6.27
C LYS A 58 3.05 9.04 -7.51
N ASN A 59 3.46 8.13 -8.39
CA ASN A 59 4.14 8.48 -9.63
C ASN A 59 3.20 9.23 -10.60
N SER A 60 1.94 8.82 -10.66
CA SER A 60 0.91 9.53 -11.44
C SER A 60 0.68 10.95 -10.90
N LEU A 61 0.56 11.11 -9.58
CA LEU A 61 0.38 12.42 -8.96
C LEU A 61 1.59 13.34 -9.21
N LYS A 62 2.81 12.81 -9.05
CA LYS A 62 4.04 13.52 -9.39
C LYS A 62 4.03 14.00 -10.84
N ASN A 63 3.67 13.12 -11.78
CA ASN A 63 3.66 13.45 -13.20
C ASN A 63 2.60 14.50 -13.54
N ILE A 64 1.39 14.38 -12.99
CA ILE A 64 0.33 15.38 -13.18
C ILE A 64 0.77 16.74 -12.62
N LEU A 65 1.40 16.76 -11.45
CA LEU A 65 1.88 17.98 -10.83
C LEU A 65 2.97 18.65 -11.67
N LEU A 66 4.00 17.91 -12.05
CA LEU A 66 5.08 18.44 -12.89
C LEU A 66 4.57 18.85 -14.28
N ASN A 67 3.59 18.14 -14.83
CA ASN A 67 2.97 18.51 -16.10
C ASN A 67 2.16 19.80 -15.97
N ALA A 68 1.34 19.95 -14.93
CA ALA A 68 0.57 21.18 -14.70
C ALA A 68 1.46 22.42 -14.45
N ILE A 69 2.64 22.24 -13.86
CA ILE A 69 3.61 23.33 -13.66
C ILE A 69 4.26 23.75 -14.99
N ASN A 70 4.68 22.78 -15.80
CA ASN A 70 5.43 23.04 -17.04
C ASN A 70 4.52 23.39 -18.22
N ASP A 71 3.35 22.75 -18.29
CA ASP A 71 2.37 22.89 -19.35
C ASP A 71 1.07 23.48 -18.77
N LYS A 72 1.02 24.82 -18.77
CA LYS A 72 -0.13 25.59 -18.25
C LYS A 72 -1.37 25.53 -19.15
N HIS A 73 -1.35 24.76 -20.25
CA HIS A 73 -2.48 24.66 -21.18
C HIS A 73 -3.65 23.83 -20.60
N ASP A 74 -3.38 22.89 -19.71
CA ASP A 74 -4.43 22.10 -19.06
C ASP A 74 -4.96 22.79 -17.79
N SER A 75 -6.00 23.59 -17.96
CA SER A 75 -6.68 24.29 -16.86
C SER A 75 -7.20 23.35 -15.77
N SER A 76 -7.56 22.10 -16.08
CA SER A 76 -8.06 21.13 -15.10
C SER A 76 -6.93 20.63 -14.22
N ALA A 77 -5.79 20.27 -14.84
CA ALA A 77 -4.60 19.88 -14.10
C ALA A 77 -4.09 21.02 -13.21
N VAL A 78 -4.04 22.25 -13.72
CA VAL A 78 -3.64 23.43 -12.93
C VAL A 78 -4.58 23.66 -11.74
N ASN A 79 -5.90 23.61 -11.94
CA ASN A 79 -6.87 23.79 -10.86
C ASN A 79 -6.76 22.70 -9.79
N PHE A 80 -6.58 21.44 -10.22
CA PHE A 80 -6.40 20.32 -9.30
C PHE A 80 -5.13 20.48 -8.45
N ILE A 81 -4.01 20.89 -9.05
CA ILE A 81 -2.78 21.15 -8.32
C ILE A 81 -2.91 22.33 -7.37
N ASN A 82 -3.55 23.43 -7.78
CA ASN A 82 -3.80 24.57 -6.92
C ASN A 82 -4.67 24.20 -5.71
N TYR A 83 -5.68 23.35 -5.92
CA TYR A 83 -6.51 22.81 -4.84
C TYR A 83 -5.66 22.00 -3.86
N LEU A 84 -4.83 21.07 -4.36
CA LEU A 84 -3.99 20.24 -3.50
C LEU A 84 -2.99 21.07 -2.69
N GLN A 85 -2.34 22.04 -3.32
CA GLN A 85 -1.36 22.91 -2.65
C GLN A 85 -1.98 23.76 -1.56
N THR A 86 -3.16 24.34 -1.84
CA THR A 86 -3.90 25.12 -0.85
C THR A 86 -4.35 24.24 0.31
N LYS A 87 -4.90 23.05 0.02
CA LYS A 87 -5.45 22.15 1.03
C LYS A 87 -4.39 21.56 1.94
N HIS A 88 -3.24 21.20 1.37
CA HIS A 88 -2.16 20.51 2.08
C HIS A 88 -1.02 21.43 2.47
N GLN A 89 -1.15 22.74 2.21
CA GLN A 89 -0.13 23.76 2.51
C GLN A 89 1.25 23.29 2.05
N CYS A 90 1.33 22.87 0.79
CA CYS A 90 2.55 22.38 0.16
C CYS A 90 2.80 23.12 -1.14
N CYS A 91 4.05 23.14 -1.60
CA CYS A 91 4.42 23.84 -2.83
C CYS A 91 5.29 22.98 -3.73
N GLY A 92 4.85 22.77 -4.98
CA GLY A 92 5.55 21.90 -5.92
C GLY A 92 5.62 20.45 -5.42
N TRP A 93 6.25 19.56 -6.19
CA TRP A 93 6.50 18.20 -5.73
C TRP A 93 7.67 18.18 -4.74
N ASP A 94 8.84 18.64 -5.17
CA ASP A 94 10.06 18.71 -4.36
C ASP A 94 10.28 20.11 -3.75
N GLY A 95 9.29 21.01 -3.83
CA GLY A 95 9.34 22.37 -3.29
C GLY A 95 9.13 23.45 -4.35
N MET A 96 9.26 24.72 -3.93
CA MET A 96 9.18 25.88 -4.83
C MET A 96 10.18 25.84 -6.00
N LYS A 97 11.26 25.06 -5.86
CA LYS A 97 12.27 24.84 -6.91
C LYS A 97 11.71 24.15 -8.16
N ASP A 98 10.51 23.59 -8.12
CA ASP A 98 9.89 23.00 -9.32
C ASP A 98 9.36 24.09 -10.25
N TYR A 99 9.17 25.31 -9.74
CA TYR A 99 8.74 26.49 -10.50
C TYR A 99 9.89 27.31 -11.08
N ARG A 100 11.09 26.71 -11.28
CA ARG A 100 12.41 27.35 -11.54
C ARG A 100 12.43 28.72 -12.24
N ASN A 101 11.60 28.91 -13.27
CA ASN A 101 11.57 30.14 -14.09
C ASN A 101 10.15 30.73 -14.25
N GLY A 102 9.16 30.18 -13.53
CA GLY A 102 7.76 30.56 -13.65
C GLY A 102 7.26 31.30 -12.40
N GLU A 103 6.15 31.98 -12.57
CA GLU A 103 5.40 32.54 -11.45
C GLU A 103 4.91 31.41 -10.53
N ILE A 104 5.21 31.55 -9.24
CA ILE A 104 4.71 30.66 -8.19
C ILE A 104 3.23 30.97 -7.99
N PRO A 105 2.33 29.98 -8.07
CA PRO A 105 0.90 30.23 -7.91
C PRO A 105 0.57 30.67 -6.49
N GLU A 106 -0.46 31.50 -6.33
CA GLU A 106 -0.94 31.94 -5.00
C GLU A 106 -1.32 30.76 -4.10
N SER A 107 -1.75 29.63 -4.67
CA SER A 107 -2.01 28.38 -3.94
C SER A 107 -0.80 27.82 -3.21
N CYS A 108 0.42 28.22 -3.61
CA CYS A 108 1.66 27.85 -2.96
C CYS A 108 2.09 28.89 -1.89
N VAL A 109 1.42 30.04 -1.76
CA VAL A 109 1.85 31.11 -0.85
C VAL A 109 0.94 31.21 0.38
N ASP A 110 1.55 31.28 1.56
CA ASP A 110 0.83 31.58 2.81
C ASP A 110 0.32 33.04 2.76
N PRO A 111 -1.00 33.27 2.86
CA PRO A 111 -1.59 34.61 2.74
C PRO A 111 -1.19 35.54 3.90
N TYR A 112 -0.84 35.00 5.06
CA TYR A 112 -0.43 35.77 6.24
C TYR A 112 1.06 36.05 6.24
N ARG A 113 1.87 35.06 5.86
CA ARG A 113 3.34 35.16 5.91
C ARG A 113 3.96 35.67 4.62
N ARG A 114 3.19 35.72 3.51
CA ARG A 114 3.65 36.03 2.15
C ARG A 114 4.89 35.22 1.74
N LYS A 115 4.97 33.98 2.22
CA LYS A 115 6.06 33.05 1.93
C LYS A 115 5.47 31.79 1.31
N ALA A 116 6.21 31.18 0.39
CA ALA A 116 5.83 29.90 -0.16
C ALA A 116 5.73 28.85 0.96
N TYR A 117 4.76 27.94 0.84
CA TYR A 117 4.62 26.80 1.70
C TYR A 117 5.87 25.93 1.62
N TYR A 118 6.35 25.54 2.80
CA TYR A 118 7.38 24.54 2.98
C TYR A 118 6.80 23.54 3.97
N PRO A 119 6.49 22.31 3.54
CA PRO A 119 7.32 21.50 2.63
C PRO A 119 6.77 21.32 1.19
N GLY A 120 7.50 20.57 0.36
CA GLY A 120 7.02 20.13 -0.96
C GLY A 120 5.98 19.01 -0.83
N CYS A 121 5.04 18.93 -1.78
CA CYS A 121 3.92 17.99 -1.71
C CYS A 121 4.36 16.52 -1.68
N LYS A 122 5.56 16.21 -2.18
CA LYS A 122 6.17 14.88 -2.00
C LYS A 122 6.14 14.45 -0.54
N SER A 123 6.55 15.29 0.40
CA SER A 123 6.62 14.94 1.82
C SER A 123 5.27 14.70 2.51
N ILE A 124 4.17 15.14 1.89
CA ILE A 124 2.81 14.92 2.38
C ILE A 124 2.26 13.58 1.87
N PHE A 125 2.72 13.16 0.69
CA PHE A 125 2.27 11.96 -0.01
C PHE A 125 3.36 10.86 -0.09
N ASP A 126 4.45 10.98 0.67
CA ASP A 126 5.52 9.97 0.83
C ASP A 126 5.26 9.09 2.05
#